data_AF-A0A7K8KCD9-F1
#
_entry.id   AF-A0A7K8KCD9-F1
#
_cell.length_a   1.000
_cell.length_b   1.000
_cell.length_c   1.000
_cell.angle_alpha   90.00
_cell.angle_beta   90.00
_cell.angle_gamma   90.00
#
_symmetry.space_group_name_H-M   'P 1'
#
loop_
_entity.id
_entity.type
_entity.pdbx_description
1 polymer ?
#
loop_
_entity_poly.entity_id
_entity_poly.type
_entity_poly.pdbx_seq_one_letter_code
_entity_poly.pdbx_strand_id
1 'polypeptide(L)'
;GSRAGARVQMGCCYLGMREPARAARCFLDAARVYATAASPEAAAVALSRASGSMLQSRRFQAAEIAGVLAQCRSLCESIPDPALRGKLYNDIGLGYSQLHVFSLAAECFERALGLRGGEPDRRGEAALMQNLGAAHNALCSFGTALGWHRRAAALHGKSHRYLAPGVAGCAGRGWSPAFPIPGALGNRRAQGQCFGNLAYACSRLGNHEAAAENYLRALQAFRDSGDVQGQWQAHEGLGAACIHLGAPRKAIGHYKEAL
;
A
#
# COMPACT_ATOMS: atom_id res chain seq x y z
N GLY A 1 7.71 33.76 3.10
CA GLY A 1 8.20 32.56 3.82
C GLY A 1 7.55 32.35 5.19
N SER A 2 7.80 33.24 6.16
CA SER A 2 7.43 33.06 7.58
C SER A 2 5.94 32.76 7.83
N ARG A 3 5.03 33.49 7.18
CA ARG A 3 3.58 33.27 7.34
C ARG A 3 3.09 31.91 6.82
N ALA A 4 3.73 31.36 5.78
CA ALA A 4 3.38 30.03 5.26
C ALA A 4 3.90 28.93 6.20
N GLY A 5 5.15 29.08 6.68
CA GLY A 5 5.73 28.16 7.67
C GLY A 5 4.90 28.08 8.96
N ALA A 6 4.44 29.22 9.47
CA ALA A 6 3.56 29.25 10.64
C ALA A 6 2.25 28.46 10.42
N ARG A 7 1.63 28.60 9.23
CA ARG A 7 0.42 27.83 8.88
C ARG A 7 0.68 26.34 8.78
N VAL A 8 1.82 25.91 8.25
CA VAL A 8 2.20 24.49 8.25
C VAL A 8 2.30 23.97 9.68
N GLN A 9 2.95 24.72 10.58
CA GLN A 9 3.06 24.30 11.98
C GLN A 9 1.70 24.26 12.69
N MET A 10 0.83 25.24 12.47
CA MET A 10 -0.56 25.19 12.96
C MET A 10 -1.30 23.96 12.45
N GLY A 11 -1.13 23.61 11.17
CA GLY A 11 -1.70 22.39 10.60
C GLY A 11 -1.20 21.12 11.31
N CYS A 12 0.10 21.04 11.61
CA CYS A 12 0.67 19.95 12.41
C CYS A 12 0.05 19.88 13.83
N CYS A 13 -0.13 21.02 14.49
CA CYS A 13 -0.78 21.08 15.81
C CYS A 13 -2.22 20.56 15.75
N TYR A 14 -3.00 20.97 14.74
CA TYR A 14 -4.37 20.47 14.55
C TYR A 14 -4.42 18.96 14.28
N LEU A 15 -3.44 18.39 13.56
CA LEU A 15 -3.34 16.93 13.43
C LEU A 15 -3.08 16.26 14.79
N GLY A 16 -2.21 16.84 15.62
CA GLY A 16 -1.97 16.37 16.99
C GLY A 16 -3.23 16.40 17.86
N MET A 17 -4.08 17.40 17.66
CA MET A 17 -5.40 17.52 18.30
C MET A 17 -6.51 16.66 17.67
N ARG A 18 -6.18 15.86 16.64
CA ARG A 18 -7.15 15.07 15.86
C ARG A 18 -8.24 15.90 15.17
N GLU A 19 -7.87 17.09 14.70
CA GLU A 19 -8.73 18.00 13.93
C GLU A 19 -8.28 18.11 12.46
N PRO A 20 -8.37 17.03 11.67
CA PRO A 20 -7.82 16.98 10.32
C PRO A 20 -8.47 17.99 9.35
N ALA A 21 -9.72 18.37 9.58
CA ALA A 21 -10.39 19.39 8.76
C ALA A 21 -9.77 20.79 8.93
N ARG A 22 -9.36 21.16 10.15
CA ARG A 22 -8.67 22.44 10.39
C ARG A 22 -7.24 22.38 9.86
N ALA A 23 -6.56 21.25 10.06
CA ALA A 23 -5.24 21.01 9.49
C ALA A 23 -5.22 21.17 7.96
N ALA A 24 -6.19 20.56 7.26
CA ALA A 24 -6.34 20.67 5.82
C ALA A 24 -6.41 22.13 5.36
N ARG A 25 -7.23 22.96 6.01
CA ARG A 25 -7.36 24.39 5.70
C ARG A 25 -6.05 25.14 5.89
N CYS A 26 -5.33 24.89 6.99
CA CYS A 26 -4.02 25.49 7.24
C CYS A 26 -3.00 25.13 6.15
N PHE A 27 -2.98 23.86 5.70
CA PHE A 27 -2.07 23.43 4.64
C PHE A 27 -2.46 24.00 3.27
N LEU A 28 -3.75 24.09 2.94
CA LEU A 28 -4.21 24.74 1.70
C LEU A 28 -3.82 26.23 1.67
N ASP A 29 -3.98 26.94 2.78
CA ASP A 29 -3.57 28.34 2.88
C ASP A 29 -2.04 28.49 2.79
N ALA A 30 -1.28 27.57 3.39
CA ALA A 30 0.18 27.56 3.24
C ALA A 30 0.59 27.35 1.78
N ALA A 31 -0.03 26.39 1.09
CA ALA A 31 0.24 26.09 -0.31
C ALA A 31 0.01 27.32 -1.21
N ARG A 32 -1.10 28.04 -1.02
CA ARG A 32 -1.40 29.28 -1.74
C ARG A 32 -0.31 30.33 -1.56
N VAL A 33 0.18 30.52 -0.34
CA VAL A 33 1.25 31.49 -0.05
C VAL A 33 2.58 31.05 -0.66
N TYR A 34 2.92 29.76 -0.61
CA TYR A 34 4.12 29.24 -1.26
C TYR A 34 4.07 29.39 -2.78
N ALA A 35 2.90 29.20 -3.39
CA ALA A 35 2.69 29.43 -4.83
C ALA A 35 2.94 30.89 -5.20
N THR A 36 2.43 31.86 -4.43
CA THR A 36 2.71 33.30 -4.66
C THR A 36 4.18 33.68 -4.43
N ALA A 37 4.90 32.90 -3.61
CA ALA A 37 6.31 33.13 -3.31
C ALA A 37 7.24 32.35 -4.26
N ALA A 38 6.72 31.81 -5.37
CA ALA A 38 7.47 31.01 -6.35
C ALA A 38 8.27 29.85 -5.74
N SER A 39 7.73 29.19 -4.70
CA SER A 39 8.32 28.00 -4.07
C SER A 39 7.48 26.76 -4.37
N PRO A 40 7.65 26.13 -5.55
CA PRO A 40 6.81 25.00 -5.99
C PRO A 40 6.97 23.78 -5.10
N GLU A 41 8.16 23.54 -4.57
CA GLU A 41 8.45 22.43 -3.65
C GLU A 41 7.64 22.54 -2.35
N ALA A 42 7.71 23.69 -1.68
CA ALA A 42 6.98 23.91 -0.45
C ALA A 42 5.46 23.93 -0.68
N ALA A 43 5.01 24.45 -1.83
CA ALA A 43 3.62 24.39 -2.23
C ALA A 43 3.14 22.95 -2.43
N ALA A 44 3.89 22.11 -3.16
CA ALA A 44 3.53 20.71 -3.39
C ALA A 44 3.52 19.90 -2.07
N VAL A 45 4.50 20.10 -1.20
CA VAL A 45 4.52 19.46 0.14
C VAL A 45 3.30 19.87 0.96
N ALA A 46 2.92 21.15 0.94
CA ALA A 46 1.73 21.62 1.63
C ALA A 46 0.44 21.02 1.04
N LEU A 47 0.31 20.92 -0.29
CA LEU A 47 -0.84 20.29 -0.94
C LEU A 47 -0.95 18.79 -0.64
N SER A 48 0.17 18.05 -0.63
CA SER A 48 0.19 16.64 -0.24
C SER A 48 -0.31 16.44 1.20
N ARG A 49 0.14 17.28 2.14
CA ARG A 49 -0.36 17.24 3.53
C ARG A 49 -1.83 17.63 3.64
N ALA A 50 -2.26 18.58 2.81
CA ALA A 50 -3.65 19.01 2.74
C ALA A 50 -4.56 17.86 2.28
N SER A 51 -4.25 17.21 1.15
CA SER A 51 -5.07 16.11 0.62
C SER A 51 -5.18 14.94 1.59
N GLY A 52 -4.07 14.55 2.24
CA GLY A 52 -4.09 13.52 3.30
C GLY A 52 -4.99 13.89 4.49
N SER A 53 -4.95 15.15 4.92
CA SER A 53 -5.82 15.66 6.00
C SER A 53 -7.28 15.74 5.56
N MET A 54 -7.55 16.10 4.30
CA MET A 54 -8.91 16.14 3.75
C MET A 54 -9.53 14.75 3.76
N LEU A 55 -8.80 13.74 3.26
CA LEU A 55 -9.22 12.33 3.26
C LEU A 55 -9.53 11.83 4.67
N GLN A 56 -8.65 12.10 5.64
CA GLN A 56 -8.85 11.69 7.03
C GLN A 56 -10.10 12.33 7.65
N SER A 57 -10.41 13.58 7.31
CA SER A 57 -11.52 14.31 7.91
C SER A 57 -12.91 13.86 7.45
N ARG A 58 -13.02 13.23 6.27
CA ARG A 58 -14.29 12.88 5.61
C ARG A 58 -15.29 14.04 5.48
N ARG A 59 -14.81 15.28 5.51
CA ARG A 59 -15.62 16.52 5.43
C ARG A 59 -15.53 17.24 4.10
N PHE A 60 -14.65 16.78 3.21
CA PHE A 60 -14.44 17.35 1.88
C PHE A 60 -15.00 16.39 0.84
N GLN A 61 -15.52 16.93 -0.26
CA GLN A 61 -16.00 16.13 -1.37
C GLN A 61 -14.83 15.50 -2.11
N ALA A 62 -15.05 14.33 -2.71
CA ALA A 62 -14.03 13.63 -3.50
C ALA A 62 -13.47 14.51 -4.64
N ALA A 63 -14.32 15.32 -5.28
CA ALA A 63 -13.91 16.24 -6.33
C ALA A 63 -12.94 17.33 -5.84
N GLU A 64 -13.15 17.88 -4.64
CA GLU A 64 -12.24 18.86 -4.04
C GLU A 64 -10.86 18.25 -3.77
N ILE A 65 -10.84 17.03 -3.21
CA ILE A 65 -9.60 16.30 -2.92
C ILE A 65 -8.86 15.97 -4.23
N ALA A 66 -9.59 15.50 -5.25
CA ALA A 66 -9.03 15.23 -6.57
C ALA A 66 -8.40 16.47 -7.20
N GLY A 67 -9.04 17.64 -7.07
CA GLY A 67 -8.48 18.92 -7.53
C GLY A 67 -7.15 19.28 -6.84
N VAL A 68 -7.06 19.09 -5.52
CA VAL A 68 -5.83 19.32 -4.74
C VAL A 68 -4.73 18.34 -5.16
N LEU A 69 -5.06 17.06 -5.35
CA LEU A 69 -4.11 16.05 -5.82
C LEU A 69 -3.60 16.34 -7.24
N ALA A 70 -4.48 16.80 -8.15
CA ALA A 70 -4.11 17.19 -9.51
C ALA A 70 -3.18 18.41 -9.52
N GLN A 71 -3.47 19.41 -8.68
CA GLN A 71 -2.60 20.58 -8.52
C GLN A 71 -1.23 20.17 -7.96
N CYS A 72 -1.21 19.30 -6.94
CA CYS A 72 0.03 18.78 -6.37
C CYS A 72 0.86 18.02 -7.41
N ARG A 73 0.22 17.20 -8.25
CA ARG A 73 0.85 16.45 -9.34
C ARG A 73 1.49 17.39 -10.37
N SER A 74 0.77 18.43 -10.79
CA SER A 74 1.28 19.41 -11.76
C SER A 74 2.52 20.14 -11.23
N LEU A 75 2.50 20.59 -9.97
CA LEU A 75 3.68 21.21 -9.35
C LEU A 75 4.86 20.24 -9.25
N CYS A 76 4.59 18.97 -8.96
CA CYS A 76 5.59 17.92 -8.84
C CYS A 76 6.46 17.76 -10.10
N GLU A 77 5.91 18.00 -11.29
CA GLU A 77 6.65 17.91 -12.57
C GLU A 77 7.78 18.96 -12.67
N SER A 78 7.65 20.08 -11.96
CA SER A 78 8.64 21.17 -11.96
C SER A 78 9.72 21.06 -10.87
N ILE A 79 9.59 20.13 -9.92
CA ILE A 79 10.49 20.00 -8.76
C ILE A 79 11.79 19.31 -9.19
N PRO A 80 12.97 19.95 -9.12
CA PRO A 80 14.22 19.35 -9.58
C PRO A 80 14.65 18.10 -8.79
N ASP A 81 14.42 18.09 -7.47
CA ASP A 81 14.82 16.99 -6.58
C ASP A 81 14.03 15.69 -6.86
N PRO A 82 14.67 14.63 -7.40
CA PRO A 82 14.00 13.37 -7.70
C PRO A 82 13.53 12.64 -6.43
N ALA A 83 14.21 12.80 -5.29
CA ALA A 83 13.84 12.13 -4.05
C ALA A 83 12.54 12.70 -3.49
N LEU A 84 12.44 14.03 -3.39
CA LEU A 84 11.20 14.71 -3.03
C LEU A 84 10.07 14.39 -4.03
N ARG A 85 10.37 14.42 -5.32
CA ARG A 85 9.40 14.11 -6.38
C ARG A 85 8.84 12.70 -6.24
N GLY A 86 9.70 11.71 -6.00
CA GLY A 86 9.31 10.31 -5.77
C GLY A 86 8.39 10.16 -4.54
N LYS A 87 8.71 10.84 -3.43
CA LYS A 87 7.86 10.85 -2.23
C LYS A 87 6.49 11.46 -2.51
N LEU A 88 6.46 12.63 -3.15
CA LEU A 88 5.20 13.32 -3.49
C LEU A 88 4.33 12.47 -4.41
N TYR A 89 4.91 11.83 -5.44
CA TYR A 89 4.15 10.92 -6.31
C TYR A 89 3.58 9.72 -5.55
N ASN A 90 4.32 9.15 -4.58
CA ASN A 90 3.76 8.11 -3.71
C ASN A 90 2.56 8.62 -2.90
N ASP A 91 2.68 9.78 -2.27
CA ASP A 91 1.61 10.36 -1.45
C ASP A 91 0.37 10.71 -2.29
N ILE A 92 0.57 11.26 -3.50
CA ILE A 92 -0.49 11.54 -4.47
C ILE A 92 -1.18 10.24 -4.91
N GLY A 93 -0.39 9.20 -5.21
CA GLY A 93 -0.91 7.89 -5.59
C GLY A 93 -1.75 7.25 -4.50
N LEU A 94 -1.33 7.35 -3.23
CA LEU A 94 -2.12 6.93 -2.07
C LEU A 94 -3.43 7.72 -1.97
N GLY A 95 -3.39 9.03 -2.24
CA GLY A 95 -4.57 9.88 -2.28
C GLY A 95 -5.58 9.42 -3.34
N TYR A 96 -5.13 9.21 -4.58
CA TYR A 96 -6.00 8.71 -5.66
C TYR A 96 -6.53 7.30 -5.38
N SER A 97 -5.73 6.43 -4.75
CA SER A 97 -6.17 5.10 -4.34
C SER A 97 -7.34 5.17 -3.33
N GLN A 98 -7.26 6.07 -2.35
CA GLN A 98 -8.36 6.30 -1.38
C GLN A 98 -9.61 6.92 -2.02
N LEU A 99 -9.45 7.65 -3.12
CA LEU A 99 -10.57 8.14 -3.93
C LEU A 99 -11.08 7.11 -4.95
N HIS A 100 -10.53 5.89 -4.97
CA HIS A 100 -10.82 4.83 -5.94
C HIS A 100 -10.51 5.20 -7.41
N VAL A 101 -9.63 6.19 -7.63
CA VAL A 101 -9.14 6.58 -8.97
C VAL A 101 -7.85 5.80 -9.29
N PHE A 102 -7.99 4.50 -9.48
CA PHE A 102 -6.86 3.56 -9.50
C PHE A 102 -5.91 3.72 -10.70
N SER A 103 -6.39 4.25 -11.84
CA SER A 103 -5.55 4.52 -13.00
C SER A 103 -4.50 5.60 -12.69
N LEU A 104 -4.93 6.75 -12.16
CA LEU A 104 -4.02 7.82 -11.75
C LEU A 104 -3.14 7.41 -10.56
N ALA A 105 -3.65 6.56 -9.66
CA ALA A 105 -2.84 6.00 -8.58
C ALA A 105 -1.67 5.16 -9.13
N ALA A 106 -1.95 4.25 -10.06
CA ALA A 106 -0.93 3.41 -10.71
C ALA A 106 0.14 4.27 -11.42
N GLU A 107 -0.27 5.26 -12.24
CA GLU A 107 0.66 6.18 -12.89
C GLU A 107 1.59 6.90 -11.89
N CYS A 108 1.02 7.36 -10.76
CA CYS A 108 1.80 8.04 -9.73
C CYS A 108 2.80 7.08 -9.06
N PHE A 109 2.40 5.84 -8.75
CA PHE A 109 3.32 4.85 -8.19
C PHE A 109 4.42 4.44 -9.16
N GLU A 110 4.13 4.32 -10.47
CA GLU A 110 5.14 4.07 -11.51
C GLU A 110 6.15 5.22 -11.60
N ARG A 111 5.69 6.47 -11.63
CA ARG A 111 6.56 7.65 -11.59
C ARG A 111 7.42 7.67 -10.32
N ALA A 112 6.83 7.40 -9.16
CA ALA A 112 7.54 7.33 -7.89
C ALA A 112 8.65 6.25 -7.89
N LEU A 113 8.37 5.09 -8.50
CA LEU A 113 9.34 3.99 -8.60
C LEU A 113 10.50 4.34 -9.55
N GLY A 114 10.22 4.99 -10.68
CA GLY A 114 11.23 5.40 -11.65
C GLY A 114 12.15 6.54 -11.19
N LEU A 115 11.74 7.31 -10.17
CA LEU A 115 12.51 8.43 -9.62
C LEU A 115 13.44 8.04 -8.47
N ARG A 116 13.48 6.77 -8.06
CA ARG A 116 14.43 6.33 -7.04
C ARG A 116 15.85 6.29 -7.61
N GLY A 117 16.76 7.07 -7.01
CA GLY A 117 18.17 7.10 -7.36
C GLY A 117 19.05 6.39 -6.33
N GLY A 118 20.02 5.61 -6.83
CA GLY A 118 21.34 5.39 -6.23
C GLY A 118 21.47 4.59 -4.92
N GLU A 119 20.49 4.58 -4.03
CA GLU A 119 20.58 3.87 -2.75
C GLU A 119 19.56 2.72 -2.60
N PRO A 120 19.97 1.59 -1.98
CA PRO A 120 19.11 0.42 -1.80
C PRO A 120 18.09 0.60 -0.66
N ASP A 121 17.15 1.55 -0.77
CA ASP A 121 15.93 1.53 0.04
C ASP A 121 14.96 0.45 -0.48
N ARG A 122 15.33 -0.81 -0.20
CA ARG A 122 14.54 -2.00 -0.58
C ARG A 122 13.16 -2.02 0.05
N ARG A 123 12.99 -1.37 1.21
CA ARG A 123 11.70 -1.36 1.93
C ARG A 123 10.72 -0.41 1.27
N GLY A 124 11.14 0.81 0.98
CA GLY A 124 10.28 1.74 0.24
C GLY A 124 10.00 1.21 -1.17
N GLU A 125 10.97 0.57 -1.82
CA GLU A 125 10.79 -0.04 -3.14
C GLU A 125 9.71 -1.12 -3.11
N ALA A 126 9.77 -2.04 -2.13
CA ALA A 126 8.76 -3.05 -1.94
C ALA A 126 7.37 -2.45 -1.66
N ALA A 127 7.28 -1.38 -0.85
CA ALA A 127 6.02 -0.70 -0.57
C ALA A 127 5.40 -0.06 -1.82
N LEU A 128 6.21 0.57 -2.68
CA LEU A 128 5.73 1.11 -3.96
C LEU A 128 5.24 0.01 -4.90
N MET A 129 5.98 -1.09 -5.01
CA MET A 129 5.57 -2.24 -5.82
C MET A 129 4.27 -2.87 -5.30
N GLN A 130 4.06 -2.92 -3.97
CA GLN A 130 2.80 -3.36 -3.38
C GLN A 130 1.65 -2.43 -3.72
N ASN A 131 1.86 -1.11 -3.59
CA ASN A 131 0.85 -0.10 -3.91
C ASN A 131 0.45 -0.16 -5.39
N LEU A 132 1.44 -0.29 -6.28
CA LEU A 132 1.22 -0.43 -7.72
C LEU A 132 0.47 -1.73 -8.05
N GLY A 133 0.90 -2.86 -7.48
CA GLY A 133 0.19 -4.14 -7.64
C GLY A 133 -1.24 -4.10 -7.12
N ALA A 134 -1.49 -3.39 -6.00
CA ALA A 134 -2.84 -3.21 -5.44
C ALA A 134 -3.72 -2.36 -6.37
N ALA A 135 -3.18 -1.28 -6.93
CA ALA A 135 -3.88 -0.47 -7.92
C ALA A 135 -4.24 -1.30 -9.16
N HIS A 136 -3.33 -2.13 -9.67
CA HIS A 136 -3.64 -3.03 -10.79
C HIS A 136 -4.65 -4.12 -10.45
N ASN A 137 -4.65 -4.66 -9.22
CA ASN A 137 -5.71 -5.56 -8.76
C ASN A 137 -7.09 -4.87 -8.83
N ALA A 138 -7.18 -3.61 -8.37
CA ALA A 138 -8.41 -2.83 -8.42
C ALA A 138 -8.85 -2.50 -9.86
N LEU A 139 -7.89 -2.33 -10.78
CA LEU A 139 -8.12 -2.20 -12.23
C LEU A 139 -8.39 -3.54 -12.94
N CYS A 140 -8.53 -4.64 -12.21
CA CYS A 140 -8.68 -5.99 -12.75
C CYS A 140 -7.54 -6.45 -13.69
N SER A 141 -6.39 -5.78 -13.64
CA SER A 141 -5.19 -6.11 -14.42
C SER A 141 -4.32 -7.13 -13.67
N PHE A 142 -4.88 -8.31 -13.41
CA PHE A 142 -4.30 -9.28 -12.47
C PHE A 142 -2.93 -9.83 -12.90
N GLY A 143 -2.64 -9.92 -14.20
CA GLY A 143 -1.33 -10.31 -14.70
C GLY A 143 -0.22 -9.30 -14.33
N THR A 144 -0.50 -8.01 -14.51
CA THR A 144 0.41 -6.93 -14.13
C THR A 144 0.54 -6.85 -12.60
N ALA A 145 -0.57 -6.96 -11.88
CA ALA A 145 -0.58 -7.01 -10.42
C ALA A 145 0.28 -8.16 -9.87
N LEU A 146 0.14 -9.36 -10.44
CA LEU A 146 0.94 -10.54 -10.12
C LEU A 146 2.43 -10.26 -10.28
N GLY A 147 2.84 -9.62 -11.38
CA GLY A 147 4.23 -9.25 -11.63
C GLY A 147 4.79 -8.32 -10.54
N TRP A 148 4.04 -7.28 -10.18
CA TRP A 148 4.46 -6.33 -9.14
C TRP A 148 4.50 -6.95 -7.74
N HIS A 149 3.48 -7.72 -7.36
CA HIS A 149 3.45 -8.40 -6.06
C HIS A 149 4.55 -9.44 -5.91
N ARG A 150 4.92 -10.16 -6.99
CA ARG A 150 6.07 -11.08 -6.98
C ARG A 150 7.39 -10.35 -6.75
N ARG A 151 7.61 -9.22 -7.41
CA ARG A 151 8.81 -8.39 -7.22
C ARG A 151 8.89 -7.87 -5.78
N ALA A 152 7.79 -7.36 -5.24
CA ALA A 152 7.70 -6.93 -3.84
C ALA A 152 7.99 -8.09 -2.87
N ALA A 153 7.39 -9.26 -3.09
CA ALA A 153 7.59 -10.44 -2.26
C ALA A 153 9.05 -10.93 -2.29
N ALA A 154 9.73 -10.84 -3.43
CA ALA A 154 11.14 -11.20 -3.55
C ALA A 154 12.06 -10.29 -2.71
N LEU A 155 11.72 -9.01 -2.57
CA LEU A 155 12.45 -8.07 -1.71
C LEU A 155 12.25 -8.39 -0.22
N HIS A 156 11.06 -8.86 0.16
CA HIS A 156 10.81 -9.38 1.52
C HIS A 156 11.47 -10.75 1.77
N GLY A 157 11.55 -11.60 0.74
CA GLY A 157 12.08 -12.96 0.80
C GLY A 157 13.60 -13.06 0.94
N LYS A 158 14.38 -12.05 0.54
CA LYS A 158 15.84 -12.03 0.76
C LYS A 158 16.24 -11.87 2.25
N SER A 159 15.30 -11.49 3.12
CA SER A 159 15.49 -11.57 4.59
C SER A 159 15.13 -12.96 5.16
N HIS A 160 14.53 -13.84 4.36
CA HIS A 160 14.17 -15.22 4.73
C HIS A 160 14.88 -16.21 3.82
N ARG A 161 16.16 -16.44 4.07
CA ARG A 161 16.83 -17.66 3.65
C ARG A 161 16.20 -18.80 4.45
N TYR A 162 15.17 -19.45 3.91
CA TYR A 162 14.65 -20.81 4.15
C TYR A 162 13.17 -20.87 3.74
N LEU A 163 12.94 -21.11 2.46
CA LEU A 163 11.81 -21.93 2.00
C LEU A 163 12.35 -22.77 0.85
N ALA A 164 12.48 -24.07 1.10
CA ALA A 164 13.01 -25.04 0.15
C ALA A 164 12.19 -25.03 -1.15
N PRO A 165 12.81 -25.30 -2.31
CA PRO A 165 12.09 -25.51 -3.55
C PRO A 165 11.40 -26.87 -3.49
N GLY A 166 10.08 -26.92 -3.34
CA GLY A 166 9.37 -28.21 -3.37
C GLY A 166 8.05 -28.31 -2.63
N VAL A 167 7.14 -27.34 -2.77
CA VAL A 167 5.71 -27.54 -2.42
C VAL A 167 4.80 -27.35 -3.63
N ALA A 168 5.27 -27.81 -4.80
CA ALA A 168 4.38 -28.22 -5.88
C ALA A 168 3.95 -29.67 -5.57
N GLY A 169 2.77 -29.84 -4.98
CA GLY A 169 2.20 -31.16 -4.69
C GLY A 169 1.91 -31.45 -3.23
N CYS A 170 1.34 -30.52 -2.47
CA CYS A 170 0.79 -30.82 -1.14
C CYS A 170 -0.47 -29.99 -0.83
N ALA A 171 -1.53 -30.18 -1.62
CA ALA A 171 -2.90 -29.95 -1.12
C ALA A 171 -3.37 -31.08 -0.17
N GLY A 172 -2.52 -32.06 0.16
CA GLY A 172 -2.88 -33.27 0.91
C GLY A 172 -2.08 -33.58 2.18
N ARG A 173 -0.95 -32.93 2.46
CA ARG A 173 -0.15 -33.18 3.67
C ARG A 173 0.27 -31.86 4.32
N GLY A 174 0.22 -31.87 5.66
CA GLY A 174 0.15 -30.70 6.53
C GLY A 174 1.08 -29.55 6.16
N TRP A 175 0.50 -28.36 6.11
CA TRP A 175 1.24 -27.14 6.33
C TRP A 175 1.79 -27.19 7.76
N SER A 176 3.11 -27.34 7.90
CA SER A 176 3.78 -27.19 9.19
C SER A 176 4.09 -25.71 9.39
N PRO A 177 3.63 -25.07 10.49
CA PRO A 177 4.01 -23.69 10.76
C PRO A 177 5.52 -23.65 10.96
N ALA A 178 6.22 -22.98 10.04
CA ALA A 178 7.61 -22.62 10.28
C ALA A 178 7.64 -21.68 11.49
N PHE A 179 8.46 -22.02 12.49
CA PHE A 179 8.52 -21.31 13.76
C PHE A 179 8.68 -19.79 13.56
N PRO A 180 8.00 -18.96 14.37
CA PRO A 180 8.21 -17.52 14.35
C PRO A 180 9.67 -17.22 14.69
N ILE A 181 10.36 -16.45 13.83
CA ILE A 181 11.70 -15.93 14.12
C ILE A 181 11.53 -14.63 14.91
N PRO A 182 11.90 -14.59 16.22
CA PRO A 182 11.85 -13.36 17.01
C PRO A 182 12.99 -12.43 16.54
N GLY A 183 12.66 -11.24 16.04
CA GLY A 183 13.66 -10.23 15.67
C GLY A 183 13.28 -9.30 14.51
N ALA A 184 12.22 -9.59 13.75
CA ALA A 184 11.79 -8.77 12.61
C ALA A 184 10.35 -8.21 12.76
N LEU A 185 9.96 -7.84 13.99
CA LEU A 185 8.61 -7.37 14.35
C LEU A 185 8.11 -6.18 13.51
N GLY A 186 9.00 -5.43 12.85
CA GLY A 186 8.64 -4.23 12.07
C GLY A 186 8.05 -4.46 10.67
N ASN A 187 8.08 -5.68 10.10
CA ASN A 187 7.70 -5.86 8.68
C ASN A 187 6.81 -7.09 8.39
N ARG A 188 6.41 -7.87 9.40
CA ARG A 188 5.59 -9.07 9.19
C ARG A 188 4.18 -8.75 8.68
N ARG A 189 3.57 -7.65 9.15
CA ARG A 189 2.27 -7.20 8.65
C ARG A 189 2.29 -6.85 7.16
N ALA A 190 3.28 -6.06 6.72
CA ALA A 190 3.41 -5.67 5.32
C ALA A 190 3.81 -6.84 4.41
N GLN A 191 4.54 -7.83 4.94
CA GLN A 191 4.75 -9.12 4.26
C GLN A 191 3.42 -9.88 4.08
N GLY A 192 2.59 -9.93 5.12
CA GLY A 192 1.27 -10.56 5.06
C GLY A 192 0.40 -9.93 3.97
N GLN A 193 0.35 -8.60 3.92
CA GLN A 193 -0.36 -7.86 2.87
C GLN A 193 0.20 -8.18 1.47
N CYS A 194 1.53 -8.28 1.34
CA CYS A 194 2.17 -8.67 0.08
C CYS A 194 1.67 -10.02 -0.42
N PHE A 195 1.73 -11.04 0.43
CA PHE A 195 1.37 -12.40 0.07
C PHE A 195 -0.14 -12.53 -0.14
N GLY A 196 -0.97 -11.82 0.63
CA GLY A 196 -2.42 -11.80 0.46
C GLY A 196 -2.83 -11.18 -0.89
N ASN A 197 -2.22 -10.06 -1.28
CA ASN A 197 -2.50 -9.42 -2.57
C ASN A 197 -1.98 -10.25 -3.76
N LEU A 198 -0.83 -10.93 -3.58
CA LEU A 198 -0.30 -11.89 -4.53
C LEU A 198 -1.25 -13.08 -4.70
N ALA A 199 -1.74 -13.64 -3.59
CA ALA A 199 -2.69 -14.74 -3.59
C ALA A 199 -4.01 -14.36 -4.28
N TYR A 200 -4.50 -13.14 -4.02
CA TYR A 200 -5.67 -12.60 -4.69
C TYR A 200 -5.47 -12.55 -6.21
N ALA A 201 -4.36 -12.00 -6.68
CA ALA A 201 -4.05 -11.96 -8.12
C ALA A 201 -3.98 -13.37 -8.73
N CYS A 202 -3.34 -14.33 -8.05
CA CYS A 202 -3.32 -15.75 -8.48
C CYS A 202 -4.73 -16.35 -8.57
N SER A 203 -5.58 -16.10 -7.57
CA SER A 203 -6.95 -16.61 -7.52
C SER A 203 -7.79 -16.07 -8.68
N ARG A 204 -7.66 -14.76 -8.97
CA ARG A 204 -8.35 -14.12 -10.10
C ARG A 204 -7.89 -14.59 -11.47
N LEU A 205 -6.67 -15.13 -11.56
CA LEU A 205 -6.11 -15.76 -12.76
C LEU A 205 -6.42 -17.28 -12.84
N GLY A 206 -7.20 -17.83 -11.90
CA GLY A 206 -7.56 -19.25 -11.85
C GLY A 206 -6.48 -20.17 -11.27
N ASN A 207 -5.35 -19.63 -10.83
CA ASN A 207 -4.30 -20.42 -10.18
C ASN A 207 -4.58 -20.54 -8.68
N HIS A 208 -5.57 -21.37 -8.34
CA HIS A 208 -6.07 -21.54 -6.97
C HIS A 208 -5.06 -22.26 -6.05
N GLU A 209 -4.17 -23.09 -6.59
CA GLU A 209 -3.09 -23.72 -5.82
C GLU A 209 -2.08 -22.68 -5.35
N ALA A 210 -1.58 -21.85 -6.26
CA ALA A 210 -0.68 -20.76 -5.90
C ALA A 210 -1.36 -19.72 -5.00
N ALA A 211 -2.66 -19.48 -5.19
CA ALA A 211 -3.43 -18.62 -4.30
C ALA A 211 -3.44 -19.18 -2.86
N ALA A 212 -3.77 -20.46 -2.68
CA ALA A 212 -3.79 -21.10 -1.37
C ALA A 212 -2.41 -21.05 -0.69
N GLU A 213 -1.33 -21.35 -1.42
CA GLU A 213 0.03 -21.28 -0.87
C GLU A 213 0.37 -19.86 -0.39
N ASN A 214 0.06 -18.85 -1.17
CA ASN A 214 0.36 -17.47 -0.81
C ASN A 214 -0.54 -16.96 0.33
N TYR A 215 -1.82 -17.38 0.40
CA TYR A 215 -2.66 -17.06 1.57
C TYR A 215 -2.15 -17.72 2.85
N LEU A 216 -1.60 -18.94 2.80
CA LEU A 216 -0.94 -19.56 3.97
C LEU A 216 0.29 -18.77 4.42
N ARG A 217 1.12 -18.30 3.48
CA ARG A 217 2.27 -17.42 3.79
C ARG A 217 1.81 -16.10 4.41
N ALA A 218 0.73 -15.52 3.88
CA ALA A 218 0.12 -14.31 4.41
C ALA A 218 -0.37 -14.52 5.86
N LEU A 219 -1.10 -15.62 6.09
CA LEU A 219 -1.63 -15.98 7.40
C LEU A 219 -0.53 -16.12 8.45
N GLN A 220 0.59 -16.78 8.12
CA GLN A 220 1.73 -16.89 9.03
C GLN A 220 2.29 -15.51 9.39
N ALA A 221 2.47 -14.64 8.39
CA ALA A 221 3.01 -13.32 8.62
C ALA A 221 2.06 -12.45 9.47
N PHE A 222 0.74 -12.57 9.29
CA PHE A 222 -0.25 -11.89 10.11
C PHE A 222 -0.34 -12.44 11.54
N ARG A 223 -0.13 -13.75 11.74
CA ARG A 223 0.03 -14.34 13.07
C ARG A 223 1.27 -13.81 13.78
N ASP A 224 2.40 -13.80 13.09
CA ASP A 224 3.67 -13.27 13.62
C ASP A 224 3.57 -11.79 14.00
N SER A 225 2.72 -11.01 13.32
CA SER A 225 2.49 -9.59 13.62
C SER A 225 1.32 -9.32 14.57
N GLY A 226 0.55 -10.33 14.97
CA GLY A 226 -0.70 -10.15 15.71
C GLY A 226 -1.79 -9.38 14.96
N ASP A 227 -1.77 -9.33 13.62
CA ASP A 227 -2.79 -8.65 12.81
C ASP A 227 -4.00 -9.56 12.63
N VAL A 228 -4.95 -9.50 13.58
CA VAL A 228 -6.17 -10.33 13.56
C VAL A 228 -7.00 -10.08 12.31
N GLN A 229 -7.09 -8.84 11.83
CA GLN A 229 -7.83 -8.51 10.61
C GLN A 229 -7.18 -9.15 9.38
N GLY A 230 -5.85 -9.12 9.30
CA GLY A 230 -5.12 -9.78 8.22
C GLY A 230 -5.29 -11.31 8.25
N GLN A 231 -5.30 -11.92 9.44
CA GLN A 231 -5.54 -13.37 9.61
C GLN A 231 -6.93 -13.75 9.09
N TRP A 232 -7.95 -12.97 9.46
CA TRP A 232 -9.31 -13.12 8.96
C TRP A 232 -9.37 -13.11 7.42
N GLN A 233 -8.80 -12.09 6.79
CA GLN A 233 -8.75 -11.97 5.31
C GLN A 233 -8.03 -13.16 4.66
N ALA A 234 -6.94 -13.63 5.26
CA ALA A 234 -6.21 -14.78 4.74
C ALA A 234 -7.04 -16.08 4.85
N HIS A 235 -7.77 -16.26 5.95
CA HIS A 235 -8.68 -17.40 6.13
C HIS A 235 -9.85 -17.37 5.14
N GLU A 236 -10.47 -16.22 4.90
CA GLU A 236 -11.50 -16.07 3.87
C GLU A 236 -10.97 -16.46 2.48
N GLY A 237 -9.78 -15.94 2.12
CA GLY A 237 -9.11 -16.27 0.86
C GLY A 237 -8.77 -17.75 0.71
N LEU A 238 -8.33 -18.40 1.79
CA LEU A 238 -8.08 -19.84 1.83
C LEU A 238 -9.37 -20.65 1.67
N GLY A 239 -10.46 -20.23 2.31
CA GLY A 239 -11.78 -20.83 2.15
C GLY A 239 -12.21 -20.84 0.69
N ALA A 240 -12.14 -19.68 0.04
CA ALA A 240 -12.48 -19.52 -1.37
C ALA A 240 -11.59 -20.39 -2.28
N ALA A 241 -10.28 -20.37 -2.07
CA ALA A 241 -9.34 -21.20 -2.84
C ALA A 241 -9.64 -22.70 -2.66
N CYS A 242 -9.95 -23.16 -1.43
CA CYS A 242 -10.29 -24.56 -1.15
C CYS A 242 -11.58 -25.02 -1.85
N ILE A 243 -12.58 -24.15 -2.00
CA ILE A 243 -13.79 -24.47 -2.77
C ILE A 243 -13.43 -24.75 -4.24
N HIS A 244 -12.65 -23.87 -4.86
CA HIS A 244 -12.22 -24.05 -6.25
C HIS A 244 -11.31 -25.27 -6.46
N LEU A 245 -10.59 -25.69 -5.42
CA LEU A 245 -9.76 -26.91 -5.43
C LEU A 245 -10.55 -28.20 -5.07
N GLY A 246 -11.88 -28.12 -4.91
CA GLY A 246 -12.71 -29.30 -4.59
C GLY A 246 -12.53 -29.82 -3.16
N ALA A 247 -12.10 -28.98 -2.22
CA ALA A 247 -11.86 -29.34 -0.82
C ALA A 247 -12.82 -28.62 0.16
N PRO A 248 -14.15 -28.85 0.06
CA PRO A 248 -15.15 -28.09 0.83
C PRO A 248 -15.03 -28.28 2.35
N ARG A 249 -14.59 -29.44 2.83
CA ARG A 249 -14.34 -29.67 4.27
C ARG A 249 -13.24 -28.76 4.82
N LYS A 250 -12.18 -28.52 4.03
CA LYS A 250 -11.09 -27.59 4.40
C LYS A 250 -11.57 -26.15 4.34
N ALA A 251 -12.38 -25.82 3.32
CA ALA A 251 -12.98 -24.50 3.20
C ALA A 251 -13.83 -24.13 4.43
N ILE A 252 -14.68 -25.05 4.91
CA ILE A 252 -15.47 -24.86 6.15
C ILE A 252 -14.55 -24.59 7.34
N GLY A 253 -13.45 -25.33 7.47
CA GLY A 253 -12.46 -25.09 8.53
C GLY A 253 -11.92 -23.67 8.50
N HIS A 254 -11.50 -23.19 7.32
CA HIS A 254 -11.00 -21.82 7.17
C HIS A 254 -12.08 -20.75 7.37
N TYR A 255 -13.31 -20.96 6.91
CA TYR A 255 -14.40 -20.01 7.17
C TYR A 255 -14.77 -19.94 8.66
N LYS A 256 -14.64 -21.05 9.42
CA LYS A 256 -14.84 -21.02 10.88
C LYS A 256 -13.78 -20.21 11.61
N GLU A 257 -12.52 -20.26 11.17
CA GLU A 257 -11.44 -19.43 11.71
C GLU A 257 -11.57 -17.95 11.30
N ALA A 258 -12.42 -17.65 10.31
CA ALA A 258 -12.74 -16.29 9.87
C ALA A 258 -14.03 -15.71 10.51
N LEU A 259 -14.63 -16.39 11.49
CA LEU A 259 -15.79 -15.88 12.25
C LEU A 259 -15.36 -15.50 13.66
#